data_AF-A0A565CCN0-F1
#
_entry.id   AF-A0A565CCN0-F1
#
_cell.length_a   1.000
_cell.length_b   1.000
_cell.length_c   1.000
_cell.angle_alpha   90.00
_cell.angle_beta   90.00
_cell.angle_gamma   90.00
#
_symmetry.space_group_name_H-M   'P 1'
#
loop_
_entity.id
_entity.type
_entity.pdbx_description
1 polymer ?
#
loop_
_entity_poly.entity_id
_entity_poly.type
_entity_poly.pdbx_seq_one_letter_code
_entity_poly.pdbx_strand_id
1 'polypeptide(L)' 'MDRDIQLPSGEVLPVELKYEKLEKYCFSCFSLTHDEENCPKLVLVNQRADKPLSINEQKTLYRIKVDWKR' A
#
# COMPACT_ATOMS: atom_id res chain seq x y z
N MET A 1 -4.39 -19.41 15.69
CA MET A 1 -5.74 -18.87 15.42
C MET A 1 -6.61 -20.08 15.19
N ASP A 2 -7.25 -20.55 16.25
CA ASP A 2 -8.12 -21.72 16.18
C ASP A 2 -9.50 -21.27 15.72
N ARG A 3 -10.04 -21.94 14.70
CA ARG A 3 -11.38 -21.66 14.17
C ARG A 3 -12.22 -22.90 14.29
N ASP A 4 -13.49 -22.73 14.64
CA ASP A 4 -14.43 -23.83 14.68
C ASP A 4 -15.14 -23.96 13.33
N ILE A 5 -15.22 -25.18 12.82
CA ILE A 5 -16.05 -25.51 11.65
C ILE A 5 -17.15 -26.48 12.06
N GLN A 6 -18.32 -26.34 11.43
CA GLN A 6 -19.42 -27.28 11.60
C GLN A 6 -19.47 -28.23 10.40
N LEU A 7 -19.40 -29.52 10.68
CA LEU A 7 -19.62 -30.56 9.67
C LEU A 7 -21.10 -30.66 9.29
N PRO A 8 -21.43 -31.21 8.10
CA PRO A 8 -22.82 -31.47 7.72
C PRO A 8 -23.58 -32.39 8.69
N SER A 9 -22.86 -33.19 9.49
CA SER A 9 -23.39 -34.02 10.58
C SER A 9 -23.86 -33.21 11.80
N GLY A 10 -23.52 -31.91 11.89
CA GLY A 10 -23.81 -31.05 13.02
C GLY A 10 -22.70 -30.96 14.07
N GLU A 11 -21.64 -31.76 13.93
CA GLU A 11 -20.48 -31.73 14.84
C GLU A 11 -19.63 -30.48 14.61
N VAL A 12 -19.16 -29.86 15.70
CA VAL A 12 -18.29 -28.67 15.67
C VAL A 12 -16.88 -29.07 16.09
N LEU A 13 -15.89 -28.78 15.24
CA LEU A 13 -14.50 -29.18 15.43
C LEU A 13 -13.56 -27.97 15.28
N PRO A 14 -12.53 -27.86 16.15
CA PRO A 14 -11.50 -26.84 15.99
C PRO A 14 -10.54 -27.23 14.86
N VAL A 15 -10.19 -26.26 14.02
CA VAL A 15 -9.22 -26.43 12.92
C VAL A 15 -8.13 -25.37 12.98
N GLU A 16 -6.93 -25.79 12.58
CA GLU A 16 -5.79 -24.91 12.39
C GLU A 16 -5.70 -24.50 10.91
N LEU A 17 -5.72 -23.20 10.64
CA LEU A 17 -5.55 -22.67 9.29
C LEU A 17 -4.09 -22.26 9.07
N LYS A 18 -3.44 -22.83 8.05
CA LYS A 18 -2.10 -22.44 7.60
C LYS A 18 -2.18 -21.78 6.24
N TYR A 19 -1.70 -20.53 6.15
CA TYR A 19 -1.58 -19.81 4.89
C TYR A 19 -0.23 -20.15 4.26
N GLU A 20 -0.21 -21.02 3.25
CA GLU A 20 1.05 -21.48 2.63
C GLU A 20 1.54 -20.59 1.49
N LYS A 21 0.64 -19.91 0.78
CA LYS A 21 0.97 -19.13 -0.43
C LYS A 21 0.09 -17.88 -0.57
N LEU A 22 0.35 -16.88 0.26
CA LEU A 22 -0.23 -15.55 0.05
C LEU A 22 0.43 -14.93 -1.20
N GLU A 23 -0.15 -15.18 -2.37
CA GLU A 23 0.45 -14.81 -3.66
C GLU A 23 0.59 -13.30 -3.86
N LYS A 24 -0.36 -12.52 -3.34
CA LYS A 24 -0.41 -11.07 -3.55
C LYS A 24 -0.28 -10.38 -2.21
N TYR A 25 0.92 -9.98 -1.85
CA TYR A 25 1.16 -9.20 -0.63
C TYR A 25 1.95 -7.95 -0.98
N CYS A 26 1.31 -6.80 -0.77
CA CYS A 26 1.94 -5.50 -0.99
C CYS A 26 2.76 -5.10 0.25
N PHE A 27 4.08 -4.99 0.10
CA PHE A 27 4.96 -4.53 1.19
C PHE A 27 4.78 -3.06 1.56
N SER A 28 4.31 -2.23 0.63
CA SER A 28 4.14 -0.79 0.86
C SER A 28 2.85 -0.44 1.61
N CYS A 29 1.80 -1.27 1.49
CA CYS A 29 0.52 -1.00 2.15
C CYS A 29 -0.03 -2.14 3.02
N PHE A 30 0.70 -3.26 3.09
CA PHE A 30 0.37 -4.45 3.88
C PHE A 30 -0.95 -5.12 3.48
N SER A 31 -1.39 -4.93 2.23
CA SER A 31 -2.62 -5.52 1.70
C SER A 31 -2.37 -6.84 1.00
N LEU A 32 -3.28 -7.79 1.16
CA LEU A 32 -3.25 -9.11 0.51
C LEU A 32 -3.96 -9.16 -0.87
N THR A 33 -4.26 -8.00 -1.45
CA THR A 33 -5.11 -7.89 -2.66
C THR A 33 -4.34 -7.59 -3.94
N HIS A 34 -3.09 -7.16 -3.82
CA HIS A 34 -2.22 -6.74 -4.92
C HIS A 34 -0.76 -6.83 -4.50
N ASP A 35 0.14 -6.82 -5.47
CA ASP A 35 1.57 -6.73 -5.26
C ASP A 35 2.03 -5.27 -5.21
N GLU A 36 3.23 -5.03 -4.69
CA GLU A 36 3.81 -3.68 -4.57
C GLU A 36 3.77 -2.86 -5.87
N GLU A 37 4.05 -3.48 -7.01
CA GLU A 37 4.00 -2.88 -8.36
C GLU A 37 2.61 -2.32 -8.71
N ASN A 38 1.55 -2.93 -8.19
CA ASN A 38 0.16 -2.54 -8.44
C ASN A 38 -0.44 -1.78 -7.25
N CYS A 39 0.39 -1.23 -6.35
CA CYS A 39 -0.08 -0.54 -5.16
C CYS A 39 -0.76 0.79 -5.50
N PRO A 40 -2.08 0.94 -5.26
CA PRO A 40 -2.80 2.18 -5.58
C PRO A 40 -2.27 3.37 -4.77
N LYS A 41 -1.69 3.12 -3.59
CA LYS A 41 -1.07 4.16 -2.76
C LYS A 41 0.24 4.69 -3.39
N LEU A 42 1.01 3.83 -4.07
CA LEU A 42 2.25 4.24 -4.76
C LEU A 42 1.96 4.93 -6.09
N VAL A 43 0.95 4.48 -6.83
CA VAL A 43 0.53 5.12 -8.08
C VAL A 43 0.17 6.60 -7.86
N LEU A 44 -0.52 6.92 -6.76
CA LEU A 44 -0.86 8.29 -6.39
C LEU A 44 0.36 9.16 -6.04
N VAL A 45 1.46 8.57 -5.57
CA VAL A 45 2.71 9.29 -5.29
C VAL A 45 3.45 9.59 -6.58
N ASN A 46 3.56 8.62 -7.49
CA ASN A 46 4.21 8.82 -8.80
C ASN A 46 3.47 9.85 -9.65
N GLN A 47 2.13 9.86 -9.64
CA GLN A 47 1.34 10.87 -10.34
C GLN A 47 1.56 12.30 -9.82
N ARG A 48 1.98 12.48 -8.56
CA ARG A 48 2.31 13.79 -8.00
C ARG A 48 3.72 14.25 -8.39
N ALA A 49 4.64 13.32 -8.62
CA ALA A 49 6.00 13.63 -9.04
C ALA A 49 6.06 14.15 -10.48
N ASP A 50 5.22 13.62 -11.38
CA ASP A 50 5.13 14.05 -12.78
C ASP A 50 4.21 15.25 -13.03
N LYS A 51 3.53 15.77 -11.99
CA LYS A 51 2.68 16.94 -12.18
C LYS A 51 3.55 18.18 -12.37
N PRO A 52 3.39 18.94 -13.48
CA PRO A 52 4.09 20.19 -13.64
C PRO A 52 3.69 21.14 -12.51
N LEU A 53 4.70 21.64 -11.78
CA LEU A 53 4.52 22.60 -10.72
C LEU A 53 3.81 23.85 -11.26
N SER A 54 2.82 24.34 -10.53
CA SER A 54 2.18 25.63 -10.77
C SER A 54 3.20 26.77 -10.67
N ILE A 55 2.95 27.86 -11.39
CA ILE A 55 3.80 29.06 -11.41
C ILE A 55 4.13 29.56 -9.99
N ASN A 56 3.16 29.47 -9.07
CA ASN A 56 3.33 29.87 -7.67
C ASN A 56 4.31 28.94 -6.91
N GLU A 57 4.25 27.64 -7.18
CA GLU A 57 5.12 26.64 -6.55
C GLU A 57 6.56 26.79 -7.05
N GLN A 58 6.74 27.01 -8.36
CA GLN A 58 8.05 27.26 -8.98
C GLN A 58 8.72 28.52 -8.42
N LYS A 59 7.97 29.62 -8.29
CA LYS A 59 8.47 30.87 -7.69
C LYS A 59 8.88 30.68 -6.24
N THR A 60 8.12 29.88 -5.48
CA THR A 60 8.42 29.58 -4.07
C THR A 60 9.70 28.74 -3.95
N LEU A 61 9.85 27.69 -4.76
CA LEU A 61 11.08 26.87 -4.77
C LEU A 61 12.32 27.65 -5.19
N TYR A 62 12.21 28.56 -6.16
CA TYR A 62 13.33 29.41 -6.55
C TYR A 62 13.81 30.29 -5.39
N ARG A 63 12.87 30.94 -4.68
CA ARG A 63 13.20 31.76 -3.51
C ARG A 63 13.93 30.96 -2.43
N ILE A 64 13.44 29.76 -2.12
CA ILE A 64 14.07 28.86 -1.14
C ILE A 64 15.49 28.49 -1.59
N LYS A 65 15.68 28.10 -2.86
CA LYS A 65 17.02 27.75 -3.39
C LYS A 65 18.02 28.91 -3.38
N VAL A 66 17.56 30.13 -3.63
CA VAL A 66 18.41 31.33 -3.60
C VAL A 66 18.85 31.63 -2.17
N ASP A 67 17.93 31.50 -1.21
CA ASP A 67 18.20 31.76 0.20
C ASP A 67 19.22 30.76 0.78
N TRP A 68 19.18 29.50 0.33
CA TRP A 68 20.12 28.45 0.74
C TRP A 68 21.54 28.63 0.19
N LYS A 69 21.73 29.50 -0.81
CA LYS A 69 23.04 29.76 -1.42
C LYS A 69 23.77 30.96 -0.79
N ARG A 70 23.16 31.60 0.21
CA ARG A 70 23.71 32.76 0.93
C ARG A 70 24.38 32.31 2.23
#